data_AF-A0A3C1EK19-F1
#
_entry.id   AF-A0A3C1EK19-F1
#
_cell.length_a   1.000
_cell.length_b   1.000
_cell.length_c   1.000
_cell.angle_alpha   90.00
_cell.angle_beta   90.00
_cell.angle_gamma   90.00
#
_symmetry.space_group_name_H-M   'P 1'
#
loop_
_entity.id
_entity.type
_entity.pdbx_description
1 polymer ?
#
loop_
_entity_poly.entity_id
_entity_poly.type
_entity_poly.pdbx_seq_one_letter_code
_entity_poly.pdbx_strand_id
1 'polypeptide(L)'
;MKVEFYYDSTVAPGSAFPCDNAKAVALVEQLAAKGVNAKATDLKGQQVAFMTYNSALTGPKAQVRAVFGAKGALQEDFGKNVPALLVFEKDADRYPTEAYPRSDKELQRLLGCEEALQNLLAK
;
A
#
# COMPACT_ATOMS: atom_id res chain seq x y z
N MET A 1 3.02 11.32 10.59
CA MET A 1 2.77 10.61 9.32
C MET A 1 2.95 9.15 9.60
N LYS A 2 1.96 8.34 9.21
CA LYS A 2 1.97 6.90 9.40
C LYS A 2 1.93 6.20 8.05
N VAL A 3 2.70 5.13 7.90
CA VAL A 3 2.81 4.33 6.68
C VAL A 3 2.60 2.87 7.04
N GLU A 4 1.68 2.21 6.35
CA GLU A 4 1.38 0.80 6.55
C GLU A 4 1.52 0.06 5.23
N PHE A 5 2.43 -0.91 5.18
CA PHE A 5 2.61 -1.80 4.04
C PHE A 5 2.08 -3.20 4.39
N TYR A 6 1.25 -3.77 3.51
CA TYR A 6 0.67 -5.09 3.64
C TYR A 6 1.09 -5.92 2.45
N TYR A 7 1.62 -7.11 2.72
CA TYR A 7 2.09 -8.06 1.72
C TYR A 7 1.93 -9.48 2.26
N ASP A 8 2.06 -10.48 1.39
CA ASP A 8 2.08 -11.89 1.78
C ASP A 8 3.41 -12.45 1.31
N SER A 9 4.23 -12.95 2.24
CA SER A 9 5.54 -13.52 1.92
C SER A 9 5.49 -14.85 1.16
N THR A 10 4.31 -15.47 1.05
CA THR A 10 4.11 -16.76 0.38
C THR A 10 3.37 -16.66 -0.95
N VAL A 11 2.84 -15.48 -1.29
CA VAL A 11 2.12 -15.23 -2.54
C VAL A 11 2.87 -14.19 -3.36
N ALA A 12 3.21 -14.55 -4.60
CA ALA A 12 3.81 -13.60 -5.52
C ALA A 12 2.78 -12.51 -5.92
N PRO A 13 3.18 -11.24 -5.98
CA PRO A 13 2.35 -10.19 -6.56
C PRO A 13 1.94 -10.52 -8.00
N GLY A 14 0.70 -10.20 -8.33
CA GLY A 14 0.12 -10.42 -9.65
C GLY A 14 0.78 -9.55 -10.71
N SER A 15 0.82 -10.02 -11.96
CA SER A 15 1.47 -9.31 -13.08
C SER A 15 0.88 -7.92 -13.36
N ALA A 16 -0.40 -7.70 -13.03
CA ALA A 16 -1.05 -6.40 -13.15
C ALA A 16 -0.59 -5.39 -12.08
N PHE A 17 -0.05 -5.87 -10.95
CA PHE A 17 0.33 -5.08 -9.78
C PHE A 17 1.69 -5.55 -9.23
N PRO A 18 2.76 -5.45 -10.04
CA PRO A 18 4.06 -5.97 -9.68
C PRO A 18 4.64 -5.24 -8.45
N CYS A 19 5.34 -5.99 -7.61
CA CYS A 19 6.11 -5.46 -6.50
C CYS A 19 7.17 -6.49 -6.06
N ASP A 20 8.37 -6.01 -5.74
CA ASP A 20 9.33 -6.74 -4.93
C ASP A 20 9.02 -6.50 -3.45
N ASN A 21 8.38 -7.48 -2.80
CA ASN A 21 7.99 -7.38 -1.39
C ASN A 21 9.21 -7.19 -0.47
N ALA A 22 10.33 -7.86 -0.74
CA ALA A 22 11.52 -7.75 0.11
C ALA A 22 12.12 -6.34 0.03
N LYS A 23 12.18 -5.78 -1.18
CA LYS A 23 12.60 -4.40 -1.38
C LYS A 23 11.63 -3.39 -0.75
N ALA A 24 10.32 -3.60 -0.88
CA ALA A 24 9.33 -2.74 -0.24
C ALA A 24 9.45 -2.75 1.29
N VAL A 25 9.65 -3.92 1.91
CA VAL A 25 9.92 -4.05 3.35
C VAL A 25 11.16 -3.25 3.75
N ALA A 26 12.26 -3.39 3.02
CA ALA A 26 13.49 -2.65 3.29
C ALA A 26 13.31 -1.11 3.18
N LEU A 27 12.46 -0.64 2.27
CA LEU A 27 12.14 0.79 2.14
C LEU A 27 11.27 1.28 3.30
N VAL A 28 10.34 0.46 3.79
CA VAL A 28 9.53 0.76 4.99
C VAL A 28 10.41 0.86 6.23
N GLU A 29 11.38 -0.04 6.39
CA GLU A 29 12.35 0.00 7.48
C GLU A 29 13.22 1.27 7.43
N GLN A 30 13.61 1.71 6.23
CA GLN A 30 14.31 2.99 6.06
C GLN A 30 13.45 4.19 6.45
N LEU A 31 12.15 4.18 6.14
CA LEU A 31 11.23 5.23 6.60
C LEU A 31 11.11 5.23 8.13
N ALA A 32 11.00 4.05 8.74
CA ALA A 32 10.97 3.90 10.19
C ALA A 32 12.26 4.44 10.85
N ALA A 33 13.43 4.14 10.26
CA ALA A 33 14.71 4.66 10.73
C ALA A 33 14.83 6.19 10.64
N LYS A 34 14.06 6.84 9.75
CA LYS A 34 13.92 8.31 9.67
C LYS A 34 12.90 8.90 10.66
N GLY A 35 12.31 8.09 11.53
CA GLY A 35 11.33 8.54 12.53
C GLY A 35 9.89 8.61 12.02
N VAL A 36 9.60 8.09 10.82
CA VAL A 36 8.22 7.91 10.35
C VAL A 36 7.61 6.70 11.08
N ASN A 37 6.35 6.78 11.47
CA ASN A 37 5.62 5.61 11.98
C ASN A 37 5.28 4.66 10.82
N ALA A 38 6.28 3.90 10.37
CA ALA A 38 6.20 3.03 9.21
C ALA A 38 6.26 1.56 9.62
N LYS A 39 5.34 0.73 9.13
CA LYS A 39 5.26 -0.69 9.47
C LYS A 39 4.91 -1.54 8.25
N ALA A 40 5.64 -2.65 8.09
CA ALA A 40 5.28 -3.72 7.17
C ALA A 40 4.57 -4.85 7.94
N THR A 41 3.50 -5.39 7.35
CA THR A 41 2.69 -6.46 7.91
C THR A 41 2.60 -7.60 6.90
N ASP A 42 3.19 -8.74 7.24
CA ASP A 42 3.06 -9.98 6.48
C ASP A 42 1.72 -10.65 6.79
N LEU A 43 0.91 -10.85 5.77
CA LEU A 43 -0.42 -11.46 5.82
C LEU A 43 -0.39 -12.96 5.50
N LYS A 44 0.78 -13.62 5.48
CA LYS A 44 0.93 -15.07 5.24
C LYS A 44 -0.22 -15.91 5.81
N GLY A 45 -1.08 -16.41 4.92
CA GLY A 45 -2.21 -17.29 5.27
C GLY A 45 -3.36 -16.60 6.02
N GLN A 46 -3.34 -15.28 6.13
CA GLN A 46 -4.33 -14.43 6.79
C GLN A 46 -5.03 -13.54 5.76
N GLN A 47 -6.16 -12.97 6.14
CA GLN A 47 -6.79 -11.88 5.40
C GLN A 47 -6.65 -10.60 6.22
N VAL A 48 -6.53 -9.47 5.52
CA VAL A 48 -6.58 -8.18 6.18
C VAL A 48 -7.96 -7.97 6.81
N ALA A 49 -8.01 -7.25 7.93
CA ALA A 49 -9.27 -6.82 8.51
C ALA A 49 -10.08 -5.99 7.49
N PHE A 50 -11.38 -6.26 7.37
CA PHE A 50 -12.26 -5.54 6.44
C PHE A 50 -12.19 -4.02 6.62
N MET A 51 -12.06 -3.54 7.86
CA MET A 51 -11.96 -2.11 8.14
C MET A 51 -10.71 -1.46 7.52
N THR A 52 -9.58 -2.16 7.51
CA THR A 52 -8.35 -1.70 6.86
C THR A 52 -8.54 -1.64 5.34
N TYR A 53 -9.05 -2.72 4.75
CA TYR A 53 -9.40 -2.76 3.33
C TYR A 53 -10.33 -1.61 2.95
N ASN A 54 -11.47 -1.48 3.62
CA ASN A 54 -12.45 -0.43 3.37
C ASN A 54 -11.84 0.98 3.50
N SER A 55 -10.96 1.20 4.49
CA SER A 55 -10.28 2.49 4.66
C SER A 55 -9.41 2.87 3.45
N ALA A 56 -8.77 1.89 2.80
CA ALA A 56 -7.97 2.12 1.61
C ALA A 56 -8.82 2.53 0.39
N LEU A 57 -10.08 2.09 0.33
CA LEU A 57 -11.03 2.44 -0.73
C LEU A 57 -11.68 3.81 -0.48
N THR A 58 -12.07 4.08 0.77
CA THR A 58 -12.92 5.24 1.10
C THR A 58 -12.13 6.45 1.58
N GLY A 59 -10.92 6.24 2.13
CA GLY A 59 -10.09 7.29 2.69
C GLY A 59 -9.53 8.25 1.64
N PRO A 60 -8.76 7.75 0.66
CA PRO A 60 -8.14 8.61 -0.34
C PRO A 60 -9.16 9.35 -1.21
N LYS A 61 -8.83 10.58 -1.60
CA LYS A 61 -9.64 11.36 -2.55
C LYS A 61 -9.75 10.61 -3.88
N ALA A 62 -10.88 10.78 -4.58
CA ALA A 62 -11.17 10.05 -5.82
C ALA A 62 -10.06 10.14 -6.90
N GLN A 63 -9.28 11.22 -6.92
CA GLN A 63 -8.17 11.43 -7.86
C GLN A 63 -6.95 10.54 -7.58
N VAL A 64 -6.81 10.05 -6.35
CA VAL A 64 -5.64 9.30 -5.86
C VAL A 64 -6.02 7.98 -5.20
N ARG A 65 -7.22 7.45 -5.51
CA ARG A 65 -7.67 6.15 -5.01
C ARG A 65 -6.84 5.03 -5.60
N ALA A 66 -6.54 4.05 -4.75
CA ALA A 66 -5.92 2.81 -5.16
C ALA A 66 -6.83 2.00 -6.10
N VAL A 67 -6.25 0.97 -6.70
CA VAL A 67 -6.94 0.02 -7.59
C VAL A 67 -7.93 -0.91 -6.86
N PHE A 68 -7.95 -0.89 -5.53
CA PHE A 68 -8.78 -1.78 -4.73
C PHE A 68 -10.28 -1.60 -5.00
N GLY A 69 -11.01 -2.71 -4.99
CA GLY A 69 -12.44 -2.76 -5.34
C GLY A 69 -12.71 -2.93 -6.83
N ALA A 70 -11.67 -2.88 -7.67
CA ALA A 70 -11.74 -3.32 -9.06
C ALA A 70 -11.53 -4.84 -9.19
N LYS A 71 -11.94 -5.40 -10.33
CA LYS A 71 -11.73 -6.82 -10.64
C LYS A 71 -10.22 -7.16 -10.58
N GLY A 72 -9.86 -8.15 -9.77
CA GLY A 72 -8.47 -8.57 -9.54
C GLY A 72 -7.72 -7.76 -8.48
N ALA A 73 -8.43 -6.90 -7.73
CA ALA A 73 -7.94 -6.19 -6.55
C ALA A 73 -9.05 -6.09 -5.49
N LEU A 74 -9.75 -7.19 -5.25
CA LEU A 74 -10.80 -7.30 -4.22
C LEU A 74 -10.18 -7.46 -2.83
N GLN A 75 -11.01 -7.64 -1.81
CA GLN A 75 -10.52 -7.77 -0.43
C GLN A 75 -9.62 -9.00 -0.27
N GLU A 76 -9.96 -10.12 -0.92
CA GLU A 76 -9.14 -11.33 -0.88
C GLU A 76 -7.74 -11.16 -1.49
N ASP A 77 -7.59 -10.18 -2.38
CA ASP A 77 -6.35 -9.86 -3.08
C ASP A 77 -5.46 -8.88 -2.30
N PHE A 78 -6.06 -8.12 -1.37
CA PHE A 78 -5.39 -7.04 -0.63
C PHE A 78 -4.25 -7.57 0.24
N GLY A 79 -3.06 -7.00 0.01
CA GLY A 79 -1.83 -7.42 0.64
C GLY A 79 -1.42 -8.85 0.29
N LYS A 80 -1.93 -9.43 -0.79
CA LYS A 80 -1.52 -10.75 -1.31
C LYS A 80 -0.94 -10.63 -2.72
N ASN A 81 -1.69 -11.10 -3.72
CA ASN A 81 -1.37 -10.86 -5.13
C ASN A 81 -1.51 -9.37 -5.49
N VAL A 82 -2.14 -8.54 -4.66
CA VAL A 82 -2.07 -7.07 -4.77
C VAL A 82 -1.46 -6.50 -3.48
N PRO A 83 -0.15 -6.19 -3.46
CA PRO A 83 0.48 -5.56 -2.31
C PRO A 83 -0.23 -4.23 -2.01
N ALA A 84 -0.27 -3.82 -0.75
CA ALA A 84 -0.99 -2.60 -0.37
C ALA A 84 -0.13 -1.68 0.48
N LEU A 85 -0.02 -0.42 0.07
CA LEU A 85 0.66 0.62 0.83
C LEU A 85 -0.36 1.71 1.17
N LEU A 86 -0.55 1.97 2.45
CA LEU A 86 -1.44 3.02 2.96
C LEU A 86 -0.59 4.11 3.61
N VAL A 87 -0.88 5.36 3.25
CA VAL A 87 -0.18 6.54 3.79
C VAL A 87 -1.21 7.43 4.47
N PHE A 88 -0.91 7.80 5.72
CA PHE A 88 -1.74 8.63 6.58
C PHE A 88 -0.98 9.89 6.91
N GLU A 89 -1.64 11.04 6.81
CA GLU A 89 -1.04 12.33 7.12
C GLU A 89 -0.57 12.39 8.57
N LYS A 90 -1.41 11.92 9.51
CA LYS A 90 -1.10 11.85 10.94
C LYS A 90 -1.30 10.44 11.48
N ASP A 91 -0.60 10.14 12.57
CA ASP A 91 -0.58 8.81 13.18
C ASP A 91 -1.95 8.41 13.76
N ALA A 92 -2.70 9.39 14.27
CA ALA A 92 -4.03 9.21 14.81
C ALA A 92 -5.13 9.14 13.74
N ASP A 93 -4.79 9.35 12.46
CA ASP A 93 -5.79 9.36 11.40
C ASP A 93 -6.36 7.95 11.17
N ARG A 94 -7.69 7.89 11.09
CA ARG A 94 -8.43 6.65 10.84
C ARG A 94 -8.39 6.22 9.38
N TYR A 95 -8.19 7.16 8.46
CA TYR A 95 -8.24 6.93 7.03
C TYR A 95 -6.94 7.38 6.36
N PRO A 96 -6.40 6.58 5.42
CA PRO A 96 -5.24 7.01 4.65
C PRO A 96 -5.63 8.14 3.69
N THR A 97 -4.71 9.07 3.48
CA THR A 97 -4.82 10.12 2.48
C THR A 97 -4.40 9.62 1.09
N GLU A 98 -3.48 8.66 1.04
CA GLU A 98 -3.04 7.98 -0.18
C GLU A 98 -3.00 6.46 0.02
N ALA A 99 -3.32 5.72 -1.04
CA ALA A 99 -3.18 4.28 -1.08
C ALA A 99 -2.60 3.83 -2.42
N TYR A 100 -1.78 2.78 -2.40
CA TYR A 100 -1.11 2.22 -3.56
C TYR A 100 -1.23 0.68 -3.57
N PRO A 101 -1.13 0.04 -4.75
CA PRO A 101 -0.91 0.63 -6.06
C PRO A 101 -2.14 1.42 -6.54
N ARG A 102 -1.90 2.46 -7.36
CA ARG A 102 -2.97 3.27 -7.94
C ARG A 102 -2.70 3.57 -9.41
N SER A 103 -3.77 3.75 -10.18
CA SER A 103 -3.67 4.34 -11.52
C SER A 103 -3.46 5.84 -11.38
N ASP A 104 -2.24 6.30 -11.62
CA ASP A 104 -1.89 7.70 -11.46
C ASP A 104 -2.21 8.48 -12.74
N LYS A 105 -3.04 9.51 -12.60
CA LYS A 105 -3.51 10.31 -13.74
C LYS A 105 -2.45 11.24 -14.29
N GLU A 106 -1.50 11.68 -13.48
CA GLU A 106 -0.45 12.59 -13.93
C GLU A 106 0.64 11.80 -14.67
N LEU A 107 1.01 10.64 -14.12
CA LEU A 107 2.02 9.76 -14.74
C LEU A 107 1.45 8.91 -15.89
N GLN A 108 0.13 8.87 -16.07
CA GLN A 108 -0.57 8.05 -17.07
C GLN A 108 -0.19 6.56 -17.00
N ARG A 109 0.08 6.05 -15.79
CA ARG A 109 0.47 4.66 -15.54
C ARG A 109 0.14 4.22 -14.11
N LEU A 110 0.34 2.93 -13.84
CA LEU A 110 0.33 2.42 -12.48
C LEU A 110 1.51 3.01 -11.70
N LEU A 111 1.22 3.58 -10.53
CA LEU A 111 2.20 3.91 -9.52
C LEU A 111 2.19 2.82 -8.46
N GLY A 112 3.26 2.04 -8.41
CA GLY A 112 3.42 0.87 -7.53
C GLY A 112 3.88 1.23 -6.11
N CYS A 113 3.85 0.24 -5.22
CA CYS A 113 4.21 0.43 -3.80
C CYS A 113 5.68 0.82 -3.61
N GLU A 114 6.62 0.19 -4.35
CA GLU A 114 8.05 0.49 -4.23
C GLU A 114 8.38 1.93 -4.62
N GLU A 115 7.87 2.38 -5.76
CA GLU A 115 8.09 3.74 -6.24
C GLU A 115 7.45 4.76 -5.30
N ALA A 116 6.24 4.48 -4.78
CA ALA A 116 5.62 5.32 -3.77
C ALA A 116 6.47 5.43 -2.49
N LEU A 117 7.02 4.31 -2.00
CA LEU A 117 7.92 4.30 -0.84
C LEU A 117 9.22 5.09 -1.11
N GLN A 118 9.81 4.95 -2.29
CA GLN A 118 10.98 5.73 -2.70
C GLN A 118 10.68 7.22 -2.75
N ASN A 119 9.53 7.61 -3.30
CA ASN A 119 9.08 9.00 -3.35
C ASN A 119 8.85 9.57 -1.94
N LEU A 120 8.35 8.76 -0.99
CA LEU A 120 8.22 9.17 0.42
C LEU A 120 9.58 9.35 1.10
N LEU A 121 10.56 8.50 0.80
CA LEU A 121 11.91 8.61 1.36
C LEU A 121 12.69 9.83 0.85
N ALA A 122 12.34 10.32 -0.34
CA ALA A 122 12.95 11.49 -0.97
C ALA A 122 12.35 12.83 -0.50
N LYS A 123 11.25 12.80 0.25
CA LYS A 123 10.68 13.97 0.94
C LYS A 123 11.42 14.24 2.25
#